data_AF-A0A9D8NFN0-F1
#
_entry.id   AF-A0A9D8NFN0-F1
#
_cell.length_a   1.000
_cell.length_b   1.000
_cell.length_c   1.000
_cell.angle_alpha   90.00
_cell.angle_beta   90.00
_cell.angle_gamma   90.00
#
_symmetry.space_group_name_H-M   'P 1'
#
loop_
_entity.id
_entity.type
_entity.pdbx_description
1 polymer ?
#
loop_
_entity_poly.entity_id
_entity_poly.type
_entity_poly.pdbx_seq_one_letter_code
_entity_poly.pdbx_strand_id
1 'polypeptide(L)'
;MKLSIKSKLTLSLSAIAVILLISASISVLEYAKMSTYVSDLIADDIQSLNTAHKLADISNKYNLDILAVIGDEIDAELPKFDQEYFLSHCDSLRTSLESNVIQPLTDSVVYSCSAYVLTSLELENVLDSYFIDSRSWYFNRLQPSFATLSSDIDALQTAIYKDLEKNSKTFERGFYRSIIPGIIAVGVGLLLVIMLLFFILSYYVNPLYKMLDGLEGYRTYGKKYTVNFDGDDELNRLNEDIADLSAENLQLRKRLKDLKSKVSDELERNQP
;
A
#
# COMPACT_ATOMS: atom_id res chain seq x y z
N MET A 1 -10.70 21.60 36.49
CA MET A 1 -10.37 22.44 35.31
C MET A 1 -11.46 22.19 34.28
N LYS A 2 -12.39 23.15 34.08
CA LYS A 2 -13.51 22.98 33.13
C LYS A 2 -12.98 23.16 31.70
N LEU A 3 -13.28 22.23 30.79
CA LEU A 3 -12.90 22.35 29.39
C LEU A 3 -13.88 23.28 28.66
N SER A 4 -13.34 24.23 27.89
CA SER A 4 -14.14 25.07 27.01
C SER A 4 -14.74 24.28 25.84
N ILE A 5 -15.85 24.75 25.28
CA ILE A 5 -16.46 24.22 24.06
C ILE A 5 -15.44 24.06 22.93
N LYS A 6 -14.61 25.11 22.75
CA LYS A 6 -13.54 25.09 21.74
C LYS A 6 -12.57 23.94 22.00
N SER A 7 -12.14 23.74 23.24
CA SER A 7 -11.21 22.67 23.60
C SER A 7 -11.81 21.28 23.32
N LYS A 8 -13.07 21.05 23.73
CA LYS A 8 -13.79 19.78 23.49
C LYS A 8 -13.87 19.43 22.00
N LEU A 9 -14.22 20.42 21.16
CA LEU A 9 -14.36 20.23 19.72
C LEU A 9 -13.00 20.04 19.02
N THR A 10 -11.99 20.82 19.40
CA THR A 10 -10.65 20.66 18.83
C THR A 10 -10.02 19.32 19.20
N LEU A 11 -10.31 18.81 20.41
CA LEU A 11 -9.75 17.55 20.88
C LEU A 11 -10.39 16.35 20.16
N SER A 12 -11.71 16.37 19.95
CA SER A 12 -12.39 15.31 19.18
C SER A 12 -11.96 15.29 17.71
N LEU A 13 -11.86 16.46 17.07
CA LEU A 13 -11.42 16.56 15.69
C LEU A 13 -9.95 16.16 15.53
N SER A 14 -9.09 16.60 16.45
CA SER A 14 -7.67 16.23 16.47
C SER A 14 -7.48 14.72 16.67
N ALA A 15 -8.26 14.09 17.56
CA ALA A 15 -8.20 12.65 17.76
C ALA A 15 -8.50 11.87 16.46
N ILE A 16 -9.53 12.27 15.72
CA ILE A 16 -9.87 11.66 14.42
C ILE A 16 -8.74 11.87 13.42
N ALA A 17 -8.22 13.10 13.31
CA ALA A 17 -7.13 13.43 12.40
C ALA A 17 -5.86 12.61 12.69
N VAL A 18 -5.50 12.45 13.96
CA VAL A 18 -4.32 11.68 14.40
C VAL A 18 -4.49 10.20 14.07
N ILE A 19 -5.66 9.61 14.33
CA ILE A 19 -5.94 8.19 14.00
C ILE A 19 -5.80 7.94 12.50
N LEU A 20 -6.39 8.81 11.68
CA LEU A 20 -6.32 8.71 10.22
C LEU A 20 -4.89 8.87 9.72
N LEU A 21 -4.15 9.83 10.27
CA LEU A 21 -2.78 10.12 9.86
C LEU A 21 -1.83 8.96 10.22
N ILE A 22 -1.94 8.42 11.43
CA ILE A 22 -1.13 7.27 11.87
C ILE A 22 -1.42 6.05 10.99
N SER A 23 -2.69 5.76 10.73
CA SER A 23 -3.05 4.61 9.89
C SER A 23 -2.55 4.76 8.45
N ALA A 24 -2.75 5.94 7.85
CA ALA A 24 -2.24 6.24 6.51
C ALA A 24 -0.72 6.10 6.45
N SER A 25 -0.01 6.59 7.47
CA SER A 25 1.45 6.49 7.55
C SER A 25 1.92 5.03 7.64
N ILE A 26 1.28 4.22 8.49
CA ILE A 26 1.60 2.78 8.64
C ILE A 26 1.37 2.06 7.31
N SER A 27 0.22 2.29 6.68
CA SER A 27 -0.14 1.70 5.39
C SER A 27 0.91 2.00 4.32
N VAL A 28 1.28 3.28 4.14
CA VAL A 28 2.27 3.71 3.14
C VAL A 28 3.65 3.13 3.42
N LEU A 29 4.10 3.09 4.68
CA LEU A 29 5.40 2.54 5.04
C LEU A 29 5.47 1.01 4.82
N GLU A 30 4.40 0.29 5.13
CA GLU A 30 4.32 -1.15 4.89
C GLU A 30 4.26 -1.45 3.38
N TYR A 31 3.53 -0.64 2.60
CA TYR A 31 3.50 -0.74 1.14
C TYR A 31 4.89 -0.51 0.54
N ALA A 32 5.54 0.60 0.90
CA ALA A 32 6.80 1.01 0.29
C ALA A 32 7.90 -0.03 0.52
N LYS A 33 8.04 -0.53 1.75
CA LYS A 33 9.02 -1.58 2.08
C LYS A 33 8.78 -2.86 1.29
N MET A 34 7.51 -3.28 1.18
CA MET A 34 7.16 -4.51 0.49
C MET A 34 7.26 -4.38 -1.03
N SER A 35 6.81 -3.24 -1.57
CA SER A 35 6.78 -2.98 -3.00
C SER A 35 8.19 -2.95 -3.59
N THR A 36 9.12 -2.23 -2.98
CA THR A 36 10.49 -2.17 -3.49
C THR A 36 11.16 -3.53 -3.42
N TYR A 37 11.12 -4.19 -2.25
CA TYR A 37 11.79 -5.48 -2.06
C TYR A 37 11.28 -6.58 -3.01
N VAL A 38 9.96 -6.71 -3.17
CA VAL A 38 9.39 -7.75 -4.03
C VAL A 38 9.51 -7.38 -5.51
N SER A 39 9.46 -6.09 -5.86
CA SER A 39 9.67 -5.62 -7.24
C SER A 39 11.09 -5.88 -7.72
N ASP A 40 12.10 -5.67 -6.86
CA ASP A 40 13.50 -5.93 -7.20
C ASP A 40 13.69 -7.43 -7.45
N LEU A 41 13.14 -8.29 -6.58
CA LEU A 41 13.19 -9.74 -6.73
C LEU A 41 12.51 -10.23 -8.03
N ILE A 42 11.35 -9.67 -8.37
CA ILE A 42 10.64 -9.97 -9.63
C ILE A 42 11.49 -9.53 -10.84
N ALA A 43 12.14 -8.36 -10.77
CA ALA A 43 12.98 -7.86 -11.84
C ALA A 43 14.21 -8.77 -12.05
N ASP A 44 14.85 -9.20 -10.96
CA ASP A 44 15.99 -10.11 -10.98
C ASP A 44 15.59 -11.50 -11.54
N ASP A 45 14.44 -12.03 -11.12
CA ASP A 45 13.88 -13.30 -11.64
C ASP A 45 13.62 -13.20 -13.16
N ILE A 46 13.01 -12.11 -13.64
CA ILE A 46 12.72 -11.90 -15.06
C ILE A 46 14.02 -11.80 -15.88
N GLN A 47 15.01 -11.04 -15.38
CA GLN A 47 16.30 -10.91 -16.04
C GLN A 47 17.01 -12.26 -16.12
N SER A 48 17.00 -13.02 -15.03
CA SER A 48 17.62 -14.35 -14.95
C SER A 48 16.92 -15.36 -15.86
N LEU A 49 15.58 -15.36 -15.89
CA LEU A 49 14.80 -16.21 -16.80
C LEU A 49 15.12 -15.92 -18.26
N ASN A 50 15.19 -14.63 -18.64
CA ASN A 50 15.57 -14.23 -20.00
C ASN A 50 17.00 -14.67 -20.36
N THR A 51 17.93 -14.60 -19.40
CA THR A 51 19.32 -15.03 -19.60
C THR A 51 19.41 -16.54 -19.77
N ALA A 52 18.65 -17.31 -18.98
CA ALA A 52 18.56 -18.76 -19.09
C ALA A 52 17.92 -19.20 -20.41
N HIS A 53 16.89 -18.51 -20.90
CA HIS A 53 16.32 -18.77 -22.23
C HIS A 53 17.34 -18.52 -23.34
N LYS A 54 18.04 -17.38 -23.31
CA LYS A 54 19.11 -17.12 -24.29
C LYS A 54 20.19 -18.18 -24.27
N LEU A 55 20.62 -18.63 -23.10
CA LEU A 55 21.62 -19.69 -22.97
C LEU A 55 21.11 -21.03 -23.55
N ALA A 56 19.84 -21.37 -23.34
CA ALA A 56 19.22 -22.54 -23.96
C ALA A 56 19.19 -22.41 -25.50
N ASP A 57 18.78 -21.25 -26.02
CA ASP A 57 18.68 -21.01 -27.46
C ASP A 57 20.05 -21.08 -28.14
N ILE A 58 21.07 -20.46 -27.54
CA ILE A 58 22.44 -20.45 -28.05
C ILE A 58 23.03 -21.86 -28.01
N SER A 59 22.86 -22.60 -26.91
CA SER A 59 23.38 -23.96 -26.79
C SER A 59 22.71 -24.92 -27.78
N ASN A 60 21.39 -24.81 -27.95
CA ASN A 60 20.65 -25.58 -28.95
C ASN A 60 21.09 -25.24 -30.38
N LYS A 61 21.25 -23.95 -30.69
CA LYS A 61 21.75 -23.50 -31.99
C LYS A 61 23.13 -24.08 -32.28
N TYR A 62 24.08 -23.96 -31.35
CA TYR A 62 25.41 -24.54 -31.54
C TYR A 62 25.38 -26.05 -31.72
N ASN A 63 24.58 -26.76 -30.92
CA ASN A 63 24.45 -28.20 -31.07
C ASN A 63 23.91 -28.61 -32.46
N LEU A 64 22.92 -27.87 -32.98
CA LEU A 64 22.37 -28.10 -34.33
C LEU A 64 23.36 -27.73 -35.45
N ASP A 65 24.10 -26.62 -35.30
CA ASP A 65 25.11 -26.20 -36.26
C ASP A 65 26.23 -27.27 -36.34
N ILE A 66 26.69 -27.81 -35.20
CA ILE A 66 27.66 -28.91 -35.16
C ILE A 66 27.10 -30.19 -35.79
N LEU A 67 25.84 -30.52 -35.51
CA LEU A 67 25.18 -31.69 -36.12
C LEU A 67 25.09 -31.56 -37.64
N ALA A 68 24.86 -30.36 -38.17
CA ALA A 68 24.85 -30.11 -39.61
C ALA A 68 26.22 -30.38 -40.25
N VAL A 69 27.31 -29.92 -39.64
CA VAL A 69 28.68 -30.18 -40.12
C VAL A 69 29.04 -31.67 -40.10
N ILE A 70 28.57 -32.41 -39.11
CA ILE A 70 28.83 -33.86 -39.00
C ILE A 70 27.90 -34.68 -39.91
N GLY A 71 26.76 -34.10 -40.29
CA GLY A 71 25.74 -34.72 -41.12
C GLY A 71 26.00 -34.59 -42.63
N ASP A 72 26.60 -33.48 -43.07
CA ASP A 72 26.81 -33.15 -44.48
C ASP A 72 28.32 -33.12 -44.82
N GLU A 73 28.77 -33.97 -45.75
CA GLU A 73 30.20 -34.14 -46.07
C GLU A 73 30.78 -33.06 -47.00
N ILE A 74 29.96 -32.14 -47.53
CA ILE A 74 30.38 -31.19 -48.57
C ILE A 74 29.82 -29.78 -48.25
N ASP A 75 30.73 -28.85 -47.97
CA ASP A 75 30.51 -27.37 -47.87
C ASP A 75 29.92 -26.78 -46.58
N ALA A 76 29.80 -27.52 -45.47
CA ALA A 76 29.36 -26.91 -44.20
C ALA A 76 30.47 -26.03 -43.58
N GLU A 77 30.20 -24.72 -43.44
CA GLU A 77 31.10 -23.79 -42.74
C GLU A 77 31.20 -24.17 -41.25
N LEU A 78 32.42 -24.27 -40.73
CA LEU A 78 32.66 -24.68 -39.34
C LEU A 78 32.02 -23.65 -38.39
N PRO A 79 31.16 -24.08 -37.45
CA PRO A 79 30.47 -23.15 -36.57
C PRO A 79 31.48 -22.40 -35.71
N LYS A 80 31.47 -21.07 -35.79
CA LYS A 80 32.28 -20.22 -34.91
C LYS A 80 31.70 -20.26 -33.50
N PHE A 81 32.31 -21.05 -32.63
CA PHE A 81 31.95 -21.09 -31.23
C PHE A 81 32.49 -19.85 -30.50
N ASP A 82 31.62 -18.88 -30.25
CA ASP A 82 31.95 -17.72 -29.41
C ASP A 82 31.94 -18.12 -27.93
N GLN A 83 33.08 -18.65 -27.49
CA GLN A 83 33.30 -19.11 -26.13
C GLN A 83 33.12 -18.00 -25.09
N GLU A 84 33.62 -16.80 -25.39
CA GLU A 84 33.57 -15.66 -24.46
C GLU A 84 32.12 -15.22 -24.26
N TYR A 85 31.35 -15.12 -25.35
CA TYR A 85 29.93 -14.81 -25.30
C TYR A 85 29.14 -15.88 -24.54
N PHE A 86 29.40 -17.17 -24.78
CA PHE A 86 28.71 -18.27 -24.10
C PHE A 86 28.99 -18.30 -22.59
N LEU A 87 30.26 -18.23 -22.19
CA LEU A 87 30.66 -18.23 -20.78
C LEU A 87 30.15 -17.00 -20.04
N SER A 88 30.11 -15.83 -20.69
CA SER A 88 29.57 -14.62 -20.07
C SER A 88 28.09 -14.75 -19.68
N HIS A 89 27.29 -15.53 -20.42
CA HIS A 89 25.89 -15.80 -20.07
C HIS A 89 25.77 -16.77 -18.89
N CYS A 90 26.62 -17.80 -18.82
CA CYS A 90 26.69 -18.70 -17.67
C CYS A 90 27.16 -17.96 -16.40
N ASP A 91 28.14 -17.09 -16.51
CA ASP A 91 28.61 -16.24 -15.41
C ASP A 91 27.58 -15.20 -14.99
N SER A 92 26.85 -14.62 -15.94
CA SER A 92 25.76 -13.67 -15.63
C SER A 92 24.66 -14.34 -14.80
N LEU A 93 24.28 -15.58 -15.12
CA LEU A 93 23.34 -16.35 -14.29
C LEU A 93 23.86 -16.57 -12.87
N ARG A 94 25.17 -16.83 -12.73
CA ARG A 94 25.82 -16.98 -11.42
C ARG A 94 25.75 -15.71 -10.57
N THR A 95 25.97 -14.55 -11.17
CA THR A 95 25.93 -13.26 -10.46
C THR A 95 24.50 -12.81 -10.16
N SER A 96 23.54 -13.07 -11.04
CA SER A 96 22.14 -12.65 -10.85
C SER A 96 21.35 -13.51 -9.88
N LEU A 97 21.79 -14.73 -9.58
CA LEU A 97 21.05 -15.72 -8.79
C LEU A 97 21.74 -16.08 -7.47
N GLU A 98 22.22 -15.09 -6.72
CA GLU A 98 22.82 -15.26 -5.39
C GLU A 98 21.81 -15.71 -4.29
N SER A 99 20.56 -16.00 -4.66
CA SER A 99 19.56 -16.50 -3.71
C SER A 99 19.91 -17.94 -3.29
N ASN A 100 19.97 -18.17 -1.96
CA ASN A 100 20.31 -19.48 -1.35
C ASN A 100 19.47 -20.66 -1.88
N VAL A 101 18.28 -20.40 -2.44
CA VAL A 101 17.36 -21.45 -2.90
C VAL A 101 17.70 -21.96 -4.29
N ILE A 102 18.22 -21.08 -5.16
CA ILE A 102 18.46 -21.40 -6.58
C ILE A 102 19.95 -21.66 -6.85
N GLN A 103 20.83 -21.19 -5.96
CA GLN A 103 22.28 -21.39 -6.02
C GLN A 103 22.76 -22.80 -6.45
N PRO A 104 22.25 -23.93 -5.90
CA PRO A 104 22.72 -25.25 -6.33
C PRO A 104 22.37 -25.57 -7.79
N LEU A 105 21.25 -25.06 -8.30
CA LEU A 105 20.86 -25.22 -9.71
C LEU A 105 21.73 -24.35 -10.62
N THR A 106 22.05 -23.14 -10.17
CA THR A 106 22.98 -22.25 -10.86
C THR A 106 24.37 -22.86 -10.97
N ASP A 107 24.88 -23.47 -9.90
CA ASP A 107 26.16 -24.18 -9.90
C ASP A 107 26.16 -25.38 -10.87
N SER A 108 25.06 -26.15 -10.91
CA SER A 108 24.87 -27.22 -11.89
C SER A 108 24.95 -26.71 -13.32
N VAL A 109 24.23 -25.62 -13.65
CA VAL A 109 24.27 -25.00 -14.99
C VAL A 109 25.68 -24.52 -15.35
N VAL A 110 26.40 -23.87 -14.43
CA VAL A 110 27.78 -23.41 -14.68
C VAL A 110 28.72 -24.59 -14.95
N TYR A 111 28.55 -25.68 -14.21
CA TYR A 111 29.35 -26.89 -14.39
C TYR A 111 29.07 -27.57 -15.73
N SER A 112 27.80 -27.83 -16.06
CA SER A 112 27.43 -28.45 -17.34
C SER A 112 27.71 -27.54 -18.54
N CYS A 113 27.62 -26.21 -18.36
CA CYS A 113 28.04 -25.21 -19.34
C CYS A 113 29.52 -25.34 -19.68
N SER A 114 30.38 -25.44 -18.65
CA SER A 114 31.82 -25.62 -18.82
C SER A 114 32.16 -26.95 -19.52
N ALA A 115 31.46 -28.04 -19.14
CA ALA A 115 31.65 -29.35 -19.76
C ALA A 115 31.25 -29.36 -21.24
N TYR A 116 30.13 -28.70 -21.58
CA TYR A 116 29.65 -28.57 -22.95
C TYR A 116 30.60 -27.75 -23.81
N VAL A 117 31.04 -26.58 -23.32
CA VAL A 117 32.04 -25.71 -23.97
C VAL A 117 33.32 -26.48 -24.26
N LEU A 118 33.88 -27.17 -23.25
CA LEU A 118 35.11 -27.92 -23.41
C LEU A 118 34.97 -29.02 -24.48
N THR A 119 33.83 -29.71 -24.47
CA THR A 119 33.55 -30.73 -25.48
C THR A 119 33.40 -30.11 -26.87
N SER A 120 32.69 -29.00 -27.03
CA SER A 120 32.52 -28.34 -28.33
C SER A 120 33.83 -27.86 -28.95
N LEU A 121 34.82 -27.48 -28.14
CA LEU A 121 36.15 -27.06 -28.61
C LEU A 121 36.96 -28.22 -29.23
N GLU A 122 36.58 -29.47 -29.01
CA GLU A 122 37.23 -30.62 -29.63
C GLU A 122 36.86 -30.80 -31.11
N LEU A 123 35.83 -30.10 -31.60
CA LEU A 123 35.24 -30.30 -32.93
C LEU A 123 36.28 -30.26 -34.06
N GLU A 124 37.13 -29.24 -34.09
CA GLU A 124 38.14 -29.06 -35.14
C GLU A 124 39.12 -30.25 -35.17
N ASN A 125 39.63 -30.64 -33.99
CA ASN A 125 40.52 -31.80 -33.86
C ASN A 125 39.84 -33.13 -34.25
N VAL A 126 38.53 -33.24 -34.01
CA VAL A 126 37.75 -34.44 -34.36
C VAL A 126 37.53 -34.53 -35.86
N LEU A 127 37.26 -33.41 -36.53
CA LEU A 127 37.06 -33.35 -37.98
C LEU A 127 38.37 -33.58 -38.75
N ASP A 128 39.50 -33.08 -38.24
CA ASP A 128 40.82 -33.27 -38.86
C ASP A 128 41.47 -34.64 -38.59
N SER A 129 40.87 -35.44 -37.70
CA SER A 129 41.43 -36.72 -37.27
C SER A 129 41.02 -37.87 -38.20
N TYR A 130 42.01 -38.54 -38.77
CA TYR A 130 41.82 -39.79 -39.53
C TYR A 130 41.39 -41.00 -38.66
N PHE A 131 41.43 -40.87 -37.33
CA PHE A 131 41.17 -41.96 -36.39
C PHE A 131 39.85 -41.83 -35.63
N ILE A 132 39.27 -40.63 -35.55
CA ILE A 132 38.06 -40.38 -34.77
C ILE A 132 36.87 -40.32 -35.74
N ASP A 133 35.86 -41.14 -35.50
CA ASP A 133 34.57 -41.00 -36.16
C ASP A 133 33.79 -39.83 -35.54
N SER A 134 33.67 -38.73 -36.28
CA SER A 134 32.99 -37.49 -35.86
C SER A 134 31.53 -37.73 -35.48
N ARG A 135 30.83 -38.65 -36.17
CA ARG A 135 29.45 -39.02 -35.85
C ARG A 135 29.37 -39.76 -34.52
N SER A 136 30.27 -40.72 -34.31
CA SER A 136 30.37 -41.43 -33.03
C SER A 136 30.74 -40.48 -31.88
N TRP A 137 31.67 -39.55 -32.10
CA TRP A 137 32.02 -38.52 -31.11
C TRP A 137 30.82 -37.63 -30.75
N TYR A 138 30.04 -37.18 -31.74
CA TYR A 138 28.85 -36.38 -31.50
C TYR A 138 27.84 -37.11 -30.60
N PHE A 139 27.44 -38.32 -30.97
CA PHE A 139 26.40 -39.05 -30.22
C PHE A 139 26.88 -39.57 -28.86
N ASN A 140 28.17 -39.88 -28.70
CA ASN A 140 28.69 -40.49 -27.47
C ASN A 140 29.32 -39.48 -26.50
N ARG A 141 29.70 -38.27 -26.94
CA ARG A 141 30.32 -37.24 -26.09
C ARG A 141 29.59 -35.91 -26.10
N LEU A 142 29.39 -35.29 -27.27
CA LEU A 142 28.79 -33.96 -27.35
C LEU A 142 27.31 -33.97 -26.95
N GLN A 143 26.51 -34.87 -27.54
CA GLN A 143 25.07 -34.97 -27.30
C GLN A 143 24.73 -35.25 -25.82
N PRO A 144 25.42 -36.15 -25.10
CA PRO A 144 25.19 -36.33 -23.66
C PRO A 144 25.54 -35.10 -22.83
N SER A 145 26.61 -34.38 -23.19
CA SER A 145 27.00 -33.14 -22.51
C SER A 145 25.95 -32.03 -22.74
N PHE A 146 25.48 -31.87 -23.98
CA PHE A 146 24.40 -30.94 -24.32
C PHE A 146 23.08 -31.29 -23.61
N ALA A 147 22.72 -32.57 -23.57
CA ALA A 147 21.50 -33.04 -22.89
C ALA A 147 21.54 -32.73 -21.39
N THR A 148 22.71 -32.86 -20.76
CA THR A 148 22.91 -32.52 -19.34
C THR A 148 22.74 -31.01 -19.13
N LEU A 149 23.42 -30.18 -19.94
CA LEU A 149 23.26 -28.73 -19.89
C LEU A 149 21.80 -28.29 -20.09
N SER A 150 21.13 -28.86 -21.08
CA SER A 150 19.71 -28.55 -21.36
C SER A 150 18.81 -28.90 -20.18
N SER A 151 19.04 -30.05 -19.55
CA SER A 151 18.30 -30.47 -18.36
C SER A 151 18.55 -29.55 -17.16
N ASP A 152 19.79 -29.11 -16.94
CA ASP A 152 20.13 -28.20 -15.84
C ASP A 152 19.51 -26.82 -16.07
N ILE A 153 19.53 -26.31 -17.31
CA ILE A 153 18.89 -25.04 -17.66
C ILE A 153 17.37 -25.13 -17.48
N ASP A 154 16.72 -26.22 -17.88
CA ASP A 154 15.27 -26.41 -17.71
C ASP A 154 14.87 -26.48 -16.22
N ALA A 155 15.68 -27.18 -15.41
CA ALA A 155 15.51 -27.22 -13.96
C ALA A 155 15.66 -25.81 -13.34
N LEU A 156 16.63 -25.03 -13.79
CA LEU A 156 16.85 -23.65 -13.37
C LEU A 156 15.67 -22.74 -13.76
N GLN A 157 15.23 -22.79 -15.02
CA GLN A 157 14.08 -22.02 -15.52
C GLN A 157 12.81 -22.35 -14.73
N THR A 158 12.57 -23.63 -14.46
CA THR A 158 11.43 -24.08 -13.64
C THR A 158 11.50 -23.53 -12.21
N ALA A 159 12.69 -23.47 -11.62
CA ALA A 159 12.88 -22.92 -10.28
C ALA A 159 12.64 -21.40 -10.25
N ILE A 160 13.19 -20.66 -11.22
CA ILE A 160 12.97 -19.21 -11.36
C ILE A 160 11.49 -18.91 -11.59
N TYR A 161 10.80 -19.67 -12.44
CA TYR A 161 9.36 -19.49 -12.68
C TYR A 161 8.54 -19.69 -11.40
N LYS A 162 8.86 -20.72 -10.60
CA LYS A 162 8.20 -20.96 -9.31
C LYS A 162 8.46 -19.85 -8.31
N ASP A 163 9.68 -19.31 -8.25
CA ASP A 163 9.97 -18.20 -7.35
C ASP A 163 9.25 -16.93 -7.81
N LEU A 164 9.25 -16.62 -9.11
CA LEU A 164 8.46 -15.53 -9.70
C LEU A 164 6.96 -15.64 -9.35
N GLU A 165 6.36 -16.82 -9.48
CA GLU A 165 4.95 -17.06 -9.11
C GLU A 165 4.72 -16.79 -7.62
N LYS A 166 5.62 -17.27 -6.76
CA LYS A 166 5.56 -17.07 -5.31
C LYS A 166 5.75 -15.60 -4.94
N ASN A 167 6.67 -14.91 -5.59
CA ASN A 167 6.98 -13.50 -5.38
C ASN A 167 5.80 -12.64 -5.83
N SER A 168 5.19 -12.94 -6.97
CA SER A 168 3.95 -12.30 -7.43
C SER A 168 2.78 -12.50 -6.44
N LYS A 169 2.54 -13.73 -5.97
CA LYS A 169 1.52 -14.01 -4.93
C LYS A 169 1.83 -13.31 -3.61
N THR A 170 3.10 -13.09 -3.31
CA THR A 170 3.53 -12.39 -2.10
C THR A 170 3.32 -10.89 -2.26
N PHE A 171 3.68 -10.30 -3.41
CA PHE A 171 3.38 -8.91 -3.76
C PHE A 171 1.89 -8.59 -3.60
N GLU A 172 1.01 -9.42 -4.18
CA GLU A 172 -0.42 -9.25 -4.09
C GLU A 172 -0.93 -9.29 -2.63
N ARG A 173 -0.55 -10.33 -1.87
CA ARG A 173 -0.92 -10.43 -0.44
C ARG A 173 -0.37 -9.27 0.38
N GLY A 174 0.82 -8.81 0.03
CA GLY A 174 1.48 -7.65 0.62
C GLY A 174 0.73 -6.35 0.44
N PHE A 175 0.32 -6.10 -0.79
CA PHE A 175 -0.52 -4.98 -1.16
C PHE A 175 -1.82 -4.97 -0.33
N TYR A 176 -2.51 -6.11 -0.25
CA TYR A 176 -3.72 -6.22 0.59
C TYR A 176 -3.42 -5.94 2.07
N ARG A 177 -2.35 -6.54 2.62
CA ARG A 177 -1.96 -6.34 4.03
C ARG A 177 -1.64 -4.88 4.34
N SER A 178 -0.97 -4.19 3.43
CA SER A 178 -0.63 -2.78 3.60
C SER A 178 -1.85 -1.86 3.55
N ILE A 179 -2.88 -2.17 2.75
CA ILE A 179 -4.06 -1.30 2.59
C ILE A 179 -5.10 -1.49 3.71
N ILE A 180 -5.19 -2.68 4.29
CA ILE A 180 -6.20 -3.01 5.34
C ILE A 180 -6.24 -1.99 6.49
N PRO A 181 -5.12 -1.59 7.12
CA PRO A 181 -5.14 -0.57 8.17
C PRO A 181 -5.79 0.75 7.73
N GLY A 182 -5.52 1.18 6.48
CA GLY A 182 -6.08 2.38 5.90
C GLY A 182 -7.61 2.30 5.76
N ILE A 183 -8.13 1.19 5.22
CA ILE A 183 -9.58 0.97 5.08
C ILE A 183 -10.27 0.98 6.45
N ILE A 184 -9.72 0.28 7.44
CA ILE A 184 -10.27 0.22 8.79
C ILE A 184 -10.30 1.63 9.41
N ALA A 185 -9.22 2.40 9.26
CA ALA A 185 -9.16 3.75 9.79
C ALA A 185 -10.15 4.70 9.14
N VAL A 186 -10.41 4.59 7.84
CA VAL A 186 -11.48 5.35 7.17
C VAL A 186 -12.84 4.98 7.74
N GLY A 187 -13.13 3.69 7.93
CA GLY A 187 -14.39 3.23 8.52
C GLY A 187 -14.59 3.72 9.95
N VAL A 188 -13.57 3.59 10.80
CA VAL A 188 -13.60 4.10 12.18
C VAL A 188 -13.70 5.62 12.21
N GLY A 189 -12.96 6.32 11.33
CA GLY A 189 -13.00 7.77 11.20
C GLY A 189 -14.40 8.26 10.82
N LEU A 190 -15.06 7.60 9.86
CA LEU A 190 -16.45 7.91 9.49
C LEU A 190 -17.40 7.75 10.68
N LEU A 191 -17.29 6.65 11.42
CA LEU A 191 -18.11 6.38 12.59
C LEU A 191 -17.90 7.47 13.67
N LEU A 192 -16.65 7.86 13.92
CA LEU A 192 -16.33 8.93 14.86
C LEU A 192 -16.87 10.29 14.41
N VAL A 193 -16.85 10.59 13.11
CA VAL A 193 -17.45 11.81 12.55
C VAL A 193 -18.96 11.81 12.75
N ILE A 194 -19.64 10.68 12.53
CA ILE A 194 -21.09 10.55 12.77
C ILE A 194 -21.39 10.75 14.27
N MET A 195 -20.61 10.13 15.15
CA MET A 195 -20.74 10.35 16.60
C MET A 195 -20.52 11.82 16.98
N LEU A 196 -19.50 12.45 16.42
CA LEU A 196 -19.21 13.87 16.66
C LEU A 196 -20.38 14.75 16.19
N LEU A 197 -20.94 14.46 15.02
CA LEU A 197 -22.10 15.16 14.49
C LEU A 197 -23.30 15.01 15.44
N PHE A 198 -23.58 13.79 15.90
CA PHE A 198 -24.64 13.54 16.88
C PHE A 198 -24.42 14.34 18.17
N PHE A 199 -23.19 14.35 18.70
CA PHE A 199 -22.85 15.15 19.89
C PHE A 199 -23.08 16.64 19.66
N ILE A 200 -22.67 17.17 18.50
CA ILE A 200 -22.88 18.57 18.16
C ILE A 200 -24.36 18.92 18.08
N LEU A 201 -25.16 18.10 17.39
CA LEU A 201 -26.59 18.33 17.27
C LEU A 201 -27.28 18.28 18.65
N SER A 202 -26.98 17.26 19.45
CA SER A 202 -27.67 17.01 20.72
C SER A 202 -27.30 18.02 21.81
N TYR A 203 -26.02 18.36 21.95
CA TYR A 203 -25.52 19.15 23.09
C TYR A 203 -25.24 20.63 22.77
N TYR A 204 -25.18 21.02 21.49
CA TYR A 204 -24.93 22.40 21.11
C TYR A 204 -26.08 22.99 20.29
N VAL A 205 -26.46 22.36 19.18
CA VAL A 205 -27.46 22.92 18.25
C VAL A 205 -28.86 22.92 18.87
N ASN A 206 -29.30 21.78 19.42
CA ASN A 206 -30.64 21.67 20.01
C ASN A 206 -30.83 22.61 21.22
N PRO A 207 -29.90 22.69 22.19
CA PRO A 207 -29.97 23.69 23.25
C PRO A 207 -30.02 25.12 22.74
N LEU A 208 -29.23 25.45 21.71
CA LEU A 208 -29.25 26.79 21.10
C LEU A 208 -30.63 27.16 20.54
N TYR A 209 -31.28 26.23 19.83
CA TYR A 209 -32.66 26.45 19.35
C TYR A 209 -33.65 26.62 20.50
N LYS A 210 -33.54 25.82 21.57
CA LYS A 210 -34.39 26.00 22.77
C LYS A 210 -34.21 27.38 23.41
N MET A 211 -32.99 27.90 23.46
CA MET A 211 -32.70 29.25 23.98
C MET A 211 -33.34 30.33 23.10
N LEU A 212 -33.22 30.20 21.77
CA LEU A 212 -33.84 31.12 20.81
C LEU A 212 -35.36 31.17 20.97
N ASP A 213 -36.01 30.00 20.99
CA ASP A 213 -37.47 29.90 21.17
C ASP A 213 -37.91 30.46 22.53
N GLY A 214 -37.16 30.18 23.59
CA GLY A 214 -37.43 30.72 24.93
C GLY A 214 -37.31 32.24 24.97
N LEU A 215 -36.30 32.80 24.30
CA LEU A 215 -36.08 34.24 24.24
C LEU A 215 -37.15 34.94 23.40
N GLU A 216 -37.57 34.35 22.28
CA GLU A 216 -38.70 34.84 21.49
C GLU A 216 -39.99 34.82 22.33
N GLY A 217 -40.24 33.74 23.07
CA GLY A 217 -41.35 33.62 24.00
C GLY A 217 -41.40 34.76 25.04
N TYR A 218 -40.24 35.09 25.61
CA TYR A 218 -40.09 36.21 26.53
C TYR A 218 -40.32 37.56 25.86
N ARG A 219 -39.72 37.80 24.69
CA ARG A 219 -39.78 39.09 23.98
C ARG A 219 -41.17 39.41 23.44
N THR A 220 -41.82 38.43 22.81
CA THR A 220 -43.07 38.63 22.08
C THR A 220 -44.29 38.55 22.99
N TYR A 221 -44.29 37.61 23.94
CA TYR A 221 -45.46 37.32 24.78
C TYR A 221 -45.27 37.71 26.25
N GLY A 222 -44.11 38.24 26.64
CA GLY A 222 -43.80 38.59 28.03
C GLY A 222 -43.74 37.39 28.98
N LYS A 223 -43.57 36.17 28.45
CA LYS A 223 -43.47 34.94 29.25
C LYS A 223 -42.17 34.93 30.04
N LYS A 224 -42.16 34.30 31.22
CA LYS A 224 -40.91 34.09 31.97
C LYS A 224 -40.00 33.14 31.16
N TYR A 225 -38.72 33.47 31.01
CA TYR A 225 -37.73 32.57 30.43
C TYR A 225 -37.45 31.40 31.40
N THR A 226 -37.58 30.17 30.92
CA THR A 226 -37.44 28.95 31.76
C THR A 226 -36.70 27.82 31.03
N VAL A 227 -35.80 28.17 30.10
CA VAL A 227 -35.06 27.18 29.33
C VAL A 227 -34.00 26.53 30.22
N ASN A 228 -33.94 25.20 30.19
CA ASN A 228 -32.93 24.40 30.87
C ASN A 228 -32.46 23.25 29.97
N PHE A 229 -31.17 22.92 30.04
CA PHE A 229 -30.56 21.81 29.31
C PHE A 229 -29.27 21.36 30.02
N ASP A 230 -28.83 20.14 29.70
CA ASP A 230 -27.61 19.59 30.30
C ASP A 230 -26.36 20.20 29.66
N GLY A 231 -25.45 20.69 30.51
CA GLY A 231 -24.15 21.20 30.09
C GLY A 231 -23.46 21.96 31.23
N ASP A 232 -22.12 21.85 31.31
CA ASP A 232 -21.32 22.64 32.25
C ASP A 232 -20.23 23.44 31.51
N ASP A 233 -20.61 23.98 30.35
CA ASP A 233 -19.72 24.78 29.50
C ASP A 233 -20.30 26.17 29.21
N GLU A 234 -19.62 26.91 28.33
CA GLU A 234 -19.95 28.31 28.05
C GLU A 234 -21.38 28.49 27.53
N LEU A 235 -21.98 27.47 26.92
CA LEU A 235 -23.36 27.54 26.44
C LEU A 235 -24.36 27.52 27.61
N ASN A 236 -24.12 26.68 28.63
CA ASN A 236 -24.97 26.67 29.82
C ASN A 236 -24.81 27.97 30.61
N ARG A 237 -23.58 28.48 30.74
CA ARG A 237 -23.33 29.78 31.38
C ARG A 237 -24.07 30.91 30.67
N LEU A 238 -24.05 30.93 29.33
CA LEU A 238 -24.82 31.90 28.54
C LEU A 238 -26.33 31.79 28.80
N ASN A 239 -26.86 30.57 28.95
CA ASN A 239 -28.26 30.33 29.26
C ASN A 239 -28.64 30.86 30.66
N GLU A 240 -27.79 30.65 31.66
CA GLU A 240 -27.95 31.19 33.01
C GLU A 240 -27.94 32.72 32.99
N ASP A 241 -26.96 33.34 32.33
CA ASP A 241 -26.85 34.80 32.21
C ASP A 241 -28.10 35.39 31.52
N ILE A 242 -28.64 34.73 30.48
CA ILE A 242 -29.90 35.14 29.82
C ILE A 242 -31.11 34.99 30.77
N ALA A 243 -31.18 33.90 31.53
CA ALA A 243 -32.26 33.66 32.47
C ALA A 243 -32.32 34.75 33.54
N ASP A 244 -31.17 35.11 34.13
CA ASP A 244 -31.05 36.15 35.13
C ASP A 244 -31.44 37.53 34.58
N LEU A 245 -30.87 37.92 33.43
CA LEU A 245 -31.18 39.19 32.77
C LEU A 245 -32.66 39.32 32.40
N SER A 246 -33.28 38.23 31.93
CA SER A 246 -34.70 38.22 31.59
C SER A 246 -35.60 38.35 32.85
N ALA A 247 -35.19 37.73 33.96
CA ALA A 247 -35.90 37.80 35.23
C ALA A 247 -35.83 39.20 35.84
N GLU A 248 -34.66 39.81 35.86
CA GLU A 248 -34.44 41.19 36.30
C GLU A 248 -35.28 42.18 35.46
N ASN A 249 -35.22 42.07 34.13
CA ASN A 249 -36.02 42.93 33.25
C ASN A 249 -37.53 42.75 33.46
N LEU A 250 -38.01 41.53 33.69
CA LEU A 250 -39.42 41.29 33.98
C LEU A 250 -39.84 41.94 35.30
N GLN A 251 -39.00 41.88 36.34
CA GLN A 251 -39.24 42.58 37.60
C GLN A 251 -39.25 44.10 37.42
N LEU A 252 -38.33 44.65 36.63
CA LEU A 252 -38.30 46.08 36.31
C LEU A 252 -39.57 46.53 35.58
N ARG A 253 -40.02 45.77 34.58
CA ARG A 253 -41.29 46.05 33.87
C ARG A 253 -42.50 46.04 34.81
N LYS A 254 -42.55 45.10 35.76
CA LYS A 254 -43.61 45.06 36.80
C LYS A 254 -43.57 46.30 37.69
N ARG A 255 -42.40 46.63 38.24
CA ARG A 255 -42.21 47.82 39.10
C ARG A 255 -42.61 49.11 38.37
N LEU A 256 -42.22 49.27 37.11
CA LEU A 256 -42.61 50.42 36.28
C LEU A 256 -44.12 50.50 36.07
N LYS A 257 -44.79 49.36 35.86
CA LYS A 257 -46.25 49.31 35.71
C LYS A 257 -46.95 49.72 37.01
N ASP A 258 -46.49 49.21 38.15
CA ASP A 258 -47.06 49.52 39.48
C ASP A 258 -46.82 50.99 39.87
N LEU A 259 -45.67 51.55 39.52
CA LEU A 259 -45.38 52.99 39.66
C LEU A 259 -46.34 53.82 38.81
N LYS A 260 -46.53 53.44 37.54
CA LYS A 260 -47.42 54.16 36.63
C LYS A 260 -48.88 54.13 37.11
N SER A 261 -49.36 52.99 37.62
CA SER A 261 -50.72 52.90 38.16
C SER A 261 -50.90 53.79 39.39
N LYS A 262 -49.95 53.75 40.34
CA LYS A 262 -50.00 54.61 41.54
C LYS A 262 -50.01 56.11 41.21
N VAL A 263 -49.21 56.53 40.23
CA VAL A 263 -49.18 57.93 39.78
C VAL A 263 -50.52 58.33 39.13
N SER A 264 -51.13 57.46 38.33
CA SER A 264 -52.47 57.70 37.78
C SER A 264 -53.53 57.81 38.90
N ASP A 265 -53.49 56.93 39.89
CA ASP A 265 -54.44 56.94 41.02
C ASP A 265 -54.27 58.17 41.94
N GLU A 266 -53.06 58.75 42.01
CA GLU A 266 -52.80 60.01 42.72
C GLU A 266 -53.23 61.25 41.92
N LEU A 267 -53.10 61.22 40.58
CA LEU A 267 -53.59 62.28 39.70
C LEU A 267 -55.13 62.33 39.69
N GLU A 268 -55.81 61.19 39.67
CA GLU A 268 -57.27 61.11 39.75
C GLU A 268 -57.81 61.54 41.12
N ARG A 269 -57.06 61.33 42.20
CA ARG A 269 -57.41 61.82 43.55
C ARG A 269 -57.18 63.32 43.77
N ASN A 270 -56.35 63.96 42.94
CA ASN A 270 -56.00 65.38 43.05
C ASN A 270 -56.66 66.25 41.95
N GLN A 271 -57.61 65.72 41.18
CA GLN A 271 -58.48 66.54 40.35
C GLN A 271 -59.61 67.14 41.22
N PRO A 272 -59.84 68.46 41.16
CA PRO A 272 -60.87 69.15 41.96
C PRO A 272 -62.31 68.78 41.57
#